data_AF-A0A1H5BAF0-F1
#
_entry.id   AF-A0A1H5BAF0-F1
#
_cell.length_a   1.000
_cell.length_b   1.000
_cell.length_c   1.000
_cell.angle_alpha   90.00
_cell.angle_beta   90.00
_cell.angle_gamma   90.00
#
_symmetry.space_group_name_H-M   'P 1'
#
loop_
_entity.id
_entity.type
_entity.pdbx_description
1 polymer ?
#
loop_
_entity_poly.entity_id
_entity_poly.type
_entity_poly.pdbx_seq_one_letter_code
_entity_poly.pdbx_strand_id
1 'polypeptide(L)'
;MAQIFESRKVFDNNRCVMPADNLKPALRAALRMHEIGAKSPYQLFFAGKGNSGASFGFMQGDLAARQSVATTTFKAVLAAEAISDSNIRAYLRQLSVHLIANPLSRADTDIINTALQKQSARVDAMDEQIIGSVYADLDKCSAKAQSAGRSIDPKALIFMALWINMSGPPTKLLIWLSGGEPNLGRPVPPPGQLVTAAQMETYLRATDYYLANPGNISHLLEAVAAGAALLPGAAAAGAALAAAAELGAAPYAMPVGGGDHLVYEQATGMLLTCEGGRYDTLAVGYSGSLSKHGKNDPDQQCVRGVGPLPCGRYTIGPPGPGPSPYSLALTPDPTNDMCGRSGFLIHGDSLQHPGDASDGCIILKISERRAIVATGLKTLVVVARISA
;
A
#
# COMPACT_ATOMS: atom_id res chain seq x y z
N MET A 1 -53.69 -33.95 32.93
CA MET A 1 -52.66 -33.35 33.79
C MET A 1 -51.35 -33.35 33.01
N ALA A 2 -51.05 -32.32 32.21
CA ALA A 2 -50.23 -31.14 32.57
C ALA A 2 -48.81 -31.59 33.00
N GLN A 3 -47.68 -31.22 32.39
CA GLN A 3 -47.13 -29.94 31.87
C GLN A 3 -46.06 -30.25 30.78
N ILE A 4 -45.94 -29.55 29.63
CA ILE A 4 -45.48 -28.18 29.32
C ILE A 4 -43.94 -28.00 29.28
N PHE A 5 -43.43 -27.77 28.04
CA PHE A 5 -42.27 -26.98 27.56
C PHE A 5 -40.85 -27.39 28.06
N GLU A 6 -39.77 -27.33 27.27
CA GLU A 6 -39.37 -26.23 26.38
C GLU A 6 -38.30 -26.66 25.36
N SER A 7 -38.38 -26.01 24.21
CA SER A 7 -37.55 -26.07 23.00
C SER A 7 -36.03 -25.97 23.22
N ARG A 8 -35.27 -26.97 22.74
CA ARG A 8 -33.86 -26.77 22.38
C ARG A 8 -33.78 -25.87 21.16
N LYS A 9 -33.52 -24.59 21.40
CA LYS A 9 -33.09 -23.64 20.37
C LYS A 9 -31.92 -24.25 19.59
N VAL A 10 -32.13 -24.31 18.28
CA VAL A 10 -31.10 -24.38 17.24
C VAL A 10 -30.01 -23.39 17.61
N PHE A 11 -28.80 -23.89 17.90
CA PHE A 11 -27.64 -23.03 18.14
C PHE A 11 -27.24 -22.38 16.80
N ASP A 12 -27.80 -21.19 16.60
CA ASP A 12 -27.22 -20.00 15.99
C ASP A 12 -26.12 -20.22 14.94
N ASN A 13 -26.53 -20.43 13.68
CA ASN A 13 -25.67 -20.41 12.49
C ASN A 13 -25.25 -18.98 12.07
N ASN A 14 -25.34 -17.98 12.96
CA ASN A 14 -25.14 -16.58 12.60
C ASN A 14 -23.86 -15.93 13.16
N ARG A 15 -22.87 -16.72 13.61
CA ARG A 15 -21.51 -16.20 13.81
C ARG A 15 -20.84 -15.98 12.45
N CYS A 16 -20.91 -14.75 11.97
CA CYS A 16 -20.00 -14.25 10.94
C CYS A 16 -18.58 -14.35 11.52
N VAL A 17 -17.82 -15.39 11.14
CA VAL A 17 -16.39 -15.49 11.45
C VAL A 17 -15.71 -14.45 10.56
N MET A 18 -15.33 -13.32 11.15
CA MET A 18 -14.60 -12.28 10.47
C MET A 18 -13.07 -12.55 10.62
N PRO A 19 -12.23 -12.02 9.72
CA PRO A 19 -12.62 -11.55 8.41
C PRO A 19 -13.23 -12.70 7.59
N ALA A 20 -14.31 -12.38 6.88
CA ALA A 20 -14.94 -13.31 5.95
C ALA A 20 -13.87 -13.92 5.02
N ASP A 21 -13.97 -15.21 4.70
CA ASP A 21 -12.93 -15.93 3.96
C ASP A 21 -12.55 -15.27 2.64
N ASN A 22 -13.51 -14.60 1.99
CA ASN A 22 -13.31 -13.86 0.75
C ASN A 22 -12.45 -12.59 0.90
N LEU A 23 -12.24 -12.07 2.13
CA LEU A 23 -11.36 -10.93 2.40
C LEU A 23 -9.91 -11.35 2.67
N LYS A 24 -9.66 -12.62 3.01
CA LYS A 24 -8.32 -13.11 3.37
C LYS A 24 -7.26 -12.86 2.28
N PRO A 25 -7.54 -13.01 0.97
CA PRO A 25 -6.56 -12.68 -0.07
C PRO A 25 -6.10 -11.21 -0.03
N ALA A 26 -7.04 -10.27 0.13
CA ALA A 26 -6.75 -8.84 0.27
C ALA A 26 -5.92 -8.52 1.52
N LEU A 27 -6.28 -9.11 2.66
CA LEU A 27 -5.55 -8.93 3.91
C LEU A 27 -4.12 -9.46 3.82
N ARG A 28 -3.92 -10.66 3.24
CA ARG A 28 -2.59 -11.26 3.03
C ARG A 28 -1.72 -10.40 2.10
N ALA A 29 -2.27 -9.91 0.99
CA ALA A 29 -1.52 -9.08 0.05
C ALA A 29 -1.05 -7.77 0.69
N ALA A 30 -1.92 -7.12 1.48
CA ALA A 30 -1.54 -5.92 2.22
C ALA A 30 -0.45 -6.19 3.25
N LEU A 31 -0.64 -7.20 4.12
CA LEU A 31 0.34 -7.56 5.14
C LEU A 31 1.69 -7.94 4.53
N ARG A 32 1.69 -8.74 3.46
CA ARG A 32 2.90 -9.09 2.72
C ARG A 32 3.61 -7.86 2.17
N MET A 33 2.89 -6.95 1.52
CA MET A 33 3.47 -5.73 0.97
C MET A 33 4.09 -4.87 2.08
N HIS A 34 3.42 -4.77 3.22
CA HIS A 34 3.90 -4.04 4.38
C HIS A 34 5.17 -4.66 4.99
N GLU A 35 5.24 -5.98 5.13
CA GLU A 35 6.35 -6.63 5.83
C GLU A 35 7.58 -6.85 4.95
N ILE A 36 7.38 -7.31 3.71
CA ILE A 36 8.48 -7.74 2.84
C ILE A 36 8.47 -7.12 1.44
N GLY A 37 7.43 -6.36 1.10
CA GLY A 37 7.27 -5.78 -0.23
C GLY A 37 7.30 -6.85 -1.32
N ALA A 38 8.14 -6.63 -2.35
CA ALA A 38 8.33 -7.57 -3.46
C ALA A 38 9.31 -8.71 -3.16
N LYS A 39 9.91 -8.77 -1.97
CA LYS A 39 10.90 -9.80 -1.65
C LYS A 39 10.22 -11.18 -1.54
N SER A 40 11.01 -12.24 -1.76
CA SER A 40 10.53 -13.62 -1.55
C SER A 40 10.35 -13.88 -0.04
N PRO A 41 9.23 -14.48 0.42
CA PRO A 41 9.06 -14.89 1.82
C PRO A 41 9.93 -16.09 2.19
N TYR A 42 10.48 -16.79 1.19
CA TYR A 42 11.24 -18.02 1.35
C TYR A 42 12.74 -17.76 1.49
N GLN A 43 13.10 -16.74 2.26
CA GLN A 43 14.48 -16.39 2.57
C GLN A 43 14.59 -15.80 3.98
N LEU A 44 15.81 -15.78 4.52
CA LEU A 44 16.10 -15.12 5.78
C LEU A 44 16.13 -13.59 5.64
N PHE A 45 15.55 -12.92 6.63
CA PHE A 45 15.53 -11.47 6.81
C PHE A 45 16.14 -11.10 8.16
N PHE A 46 16.70 -9.88 8.24
CA PHE A 46 17.34 -9.36 9.45
C PHE A 46 16.91 -7.91 9.65
N ALA A 47 16.41 -7.58 10.84
CA ALA A 47 15.97 -6.22 11.13
C ALA A 47 17.16 -5.28 11.37
N GLY A 48 17.16 -4.12 10.74
CA GLY A 48 18.24 -3.14 10.90
C GLY A 48 18.39 -2.56 12.31
N LYS A 49 17.38 -2.73 13.19
CA LYS A 49 17.41 -2.24 14.59
C LYS A 49 18.01 -3.24 15.59
N GLY A 50 18.24 -4.49 15.22
CA GLY A 50 18.89 -5.47 16.09
C GLY A 50 18.03 -6.00 17.24
N ASN A 51 16.70 -5.83 17.19
CA ASN A 51 15.78 -6.32 18.22
C ASN A 51 15.11 -7.66 17.86
N SER A 52 15.48 -8.25 16.72
CA SER A 52 14.97 -9.53 16.23
C SER A 52 16.12 -10.46 15.90
N GLY A 53 15.83 -11.75 15.77
CA GLY A 53 16.73 -12.70 15.13
C GLY A 53 16.55 -12.70 13.63
N ALA A 54 16.91 -13.82 13.02
CA ALA A 54 16.56 -14.06 11.64
C ALA A 54 15.06 -14.38 11.55
N SER A 55 14.40 -13.76 10.59
CA SER A 55 12.99 -13.95 10.29
C SER A 55 12.80 -14.55 8.91
N PHE A 56 11.67 -15.22 8.68
CA PHE A 56 11.27 -15.73 7.36
C PHE A 56 9.74 -15.78 7.26
N GLY A 57 9.22 -16.05 6.06
CA GLY A 57 7.79 -15.91 5.79
C GLY A 57 7.38 -14.46 5.57
N PHE A 58 6.19 -14.25 5.00
CA PHE A 58 5.69 -12.88 4.80
C PHE A 58 5.20 -12.24 6.10
N MET A 59 4.87 -13.04 7.13
CA MET A 59 4.56 -12.55 8.47
C MET A 59 5.82 -12.40 9.35
N GLN A 60 7.02 -12.56 8.77
CA GLN A 60 8.31 -12.35 9.43
C GLN A 60 8.47 -13.13 10.75
N GLY A 61 8.16 -14.43 10.73
CA GLY A 61 8.31 -15.32 11.88
C GLY A 61 9.72 -15.28 12.46
N ASP A 62 9.87 -14.67 13.64
CA ASP A 62 11.17 -14.33 14.25
C ASP A 62 11.68 -15.47 15.14
N LEU A 63 12.89 -15.94 14.83
CA LEU A 63 13.57 -16.99 15.57
C LEU A 63 14.07 -16.55 16.96
N ALA A 64 14.24 -15.26 17.23
CA ALA A 64 14.62 -14.75 18.56
C ALA A 64 13.41 -14.39 19.44
N ALA A 65 12.25 -14.10 18.84
CA ALA A 65 11.01 -13.76 19.56
C ALA A 65 10.39 -14.92 20.37
N ARG A 66 11.06 -16.08 20.42
CA ARG A 66 10.58 -17.32 21.07
C ARG A 66 9.21 -17.77 20.54
N GLN A 67 8.87 -17.40 19.31
CA GLN A 67 7.68 -17.90 18.63
C GLN A 67 7.88 -19.38 18.31
N SER A 68 7.16 -20.24 19.03
CA SER A 68 7.28 -21.70 18.91
C SER A 68 7.02 -22.17 17.47
N VAL A 69 6.07 -21.54 16.78
CA VAL A 69 5.71 -21.84 15.40
C VAL A 69 6.85 -21.56 14.43
N ALA A 70 7.56 -20.43 14.56
CA ALA A 70 8.70 -20.09 13.71
C ALA A 70 9.86 -21.07 13.91
N THR A 71 10.22 -21.34 15.17
CA THR A 71 11.30 -22.28 15.49
C THR A 71 10.98 -23.71 15.05
N THR A 72 9.74 -24.16 15.21
CA THR A 72 9.31 -25.50 14.82
C THR A 72 9.28 -25.66 13.30
N THR A 73 8.77 -24.65 12.59
CA THR A 73 8.73 -24.63 11.12
C THR A 73 10.14 -24.65 10.56
N PHE A 74 11.05 -23.82 11.10
CA PHE A 74 12.44 -23.77 10.67
C PHE A 74 13.12 -25.14 10.78
N LYS A 75 12.98 -25.81 11.93
CA LYS A 75 13.51 -27.17 12.14
C LYS A 75 12.92 -28.16 11.12
N ALA A 76 11.60 -28.14 10.92
CA ALA A 76 10.92 -29.05 10.01
C ALA A 76 11.32 -28.85 8.55
N VAL A 77 11.52 -27.59 8.12
CA VAL A 77 12.01 -27.23 6.79
C VAL A 77 13.40 -27.82 6.56
N LEU A 78 14.34 -27.56 7.47
CA LEU A 78 15.72 -28.02 7.29
C LEU A 78 15.84 -29.55 7.38
N ALA A 79 15.07 -30.18 8.27
CA ALA A 79 15.04 -31.65 8.39
C ALA A 79 14.48 -32.31 7.12
N ALA A 80 13.48 -31.71 6.46
CA ALA A 80 12.92 -32.23 5.21
C ALA A 80 13.92 -32.20 4.05
N GLU A 81 14.92 -31.33 4.10
CA GLU A 81 16.03 -31.25 3.15
C GLU A 81 17.28 -32.01 3.61
N ALA A 82 17.11 -32.97 4.54
CA ALA A 82 18.17 -33.83 5.08
C ALA A 82 19.35 -33.09 5.72
N ILE A 83 19.15 -31.86 6.20
CA ILE A 83 20.16 -31.14 6.98
C ILE A 83 20.26 -31.79 8.36
N SER A 84 21.48 -32.12 8.78
CA SER A 84 21.70 -32.83 10.05
C SER A 84 21.21 -32.03 11.26
N ASP A 85 20.71 -32.73 12.28
CA ASP A 85 20.29 -32.12 13.55
C ASP A 85 21.38 -31.27 14.21
N SER A 86 22.65 -31.65 14.03
CA SER A 86 23.79 -30.88 14.53
C SER A 86 23.85 -29.50 13.87
N ASN A 87 23.72 -29.45 12.54
CA ASN A 87 23.72 -28.21 11.78
C ASN A 87 22.48 -27.38 12.07
N ILE A 88 21.29 -27.99 12.18
CA ILE A 88 20.05 -27.29 12.56
C ILE A 88 20.23 -26.60 13.93
N ARG A 89 20.78 -27.30 14.92
CA ARG A 89 21.09 -26.70 16.24
C ARG A 89 22.12 -25.58 16.14
N ALA A 90 23.13 -25.72 15.27
CA ALA A 90 24.15 -24.69 15.07
C ALA A 90 23.56 -23.43 14.42
N TYR A 91 22.70 -23.57 13.42
CA TYR A 91 22.00 -22.45 12.81
C TYR A 91 21.07 -21.76 13.81
N LEU A 92 20.26 -22.51 14.57
CA LEU A 92 19.39 -21.91 15.59
C LEU A 92 20.16 -21.13 16.65
N ARG A 93 21.31 -21.62 17.11
CA ARG A 93 22.16 -20.87 18.05
C ARG A 93 22.63 -19.52 17.50
N GLN A 94 22.86 -19.45 16.19
CA GLN A 94 23.32 -18.22 15.53
C GLN A 94 22.17 -17.30 15.13
N LEU A 95 21.00 -17.85 14.77
CA LEU A 95 19.88 -17.11 14.20
C LEU A 95 18.81 -16.70 15.23
N SER A 96 18.72 -17.39 16.37
CA SER A 96 17.75 -17.13 17.45
C SER A 96 18.27 -16.12 18.49
N VAL A 97 19.16 -15.22 18.10
CA VAL A 97 19.69 -14.13 18.93
C VAL A 97 19.38 -12.80 18.25
N HIS A 98 19.48 -11.69 18.97
CA HIS A 98 19.34 -10.36 18.38
C HIS A 98 20.44 -10.08 17.36
N LEU A 99 20.06 -9.80 16.10
CA LEU A 99 20.94 -9.66 14.95
C LEU A 99 20.62 -8.39 14.17
N ILE A 100 21.66 -7.66 13.77
CA ILE A 100 21.57 -6.51 12.84
C ILE A 100 21.95 -6.89 11.41
N ALA A 101 22.57 -8.06 11.22
CA ALA A 101 23.06 -8.56 9.95
C ALA A 101 23.09 -10.09 9.97
N ASN A 102 23.20 -10.69 8.78
CA ASN A 102 23.29 -12.13 8.64
C ASN A 102 24.62 -12.67 9.22
N PRO A 103 24.59 -13.52 10.27
CA PRO A 103 25.82 -14.04 10.87
C PRO A 103 26.38 -15.25 10.11
N LEU A 104 25.63 -15.80 9.15
CA LEU A 104 26.00 -17.02 8.45
C LEU A 104 26.90 -16.75 7.25
N SER A 105 27.62 -17.79 6.83
CA SER A 105 28.30 -17.78 5.55
C SER A 105 27.29 -17.68 4.39
N ARG A 106 27.76 -17.23 3.22
CA ARG A 106 26.92 -17.22 2.01
C ARG A 106 26.41 -18.63 1.67
N ALA A 107 27.26 -19.65 1.78
CA ALA A 107 26.89 -21.03 1.50
C ALA A 107 25.78 -21.54 2.45
N ASP A 108 25.90 -21.28 3.75
CA ASP A 108 24.88 -21.65 4.73
C ASP A 108 23.56 -20.91 4.50
N THR A 109 23.65 -19.63 4.15
CA THR A 109 22.48 -18.81 3.80
C THR A 109 21.76 -19.38 2.58
N ASP A 110 22.51 -19.73 1.54
CA ASP A 110 21.96 -20.30 0.31
C ASP A 110 21.30 -21.67 0.57
N ILE A 111 21.89 -22.51 1.44
CA ILE A 111 21.31 -23.79 1.88
C ILE A 111 19.96 -23.56 2.55
N ILE A 112 19.89 -22.63 3.52
CA ILE A 112 18.66 -22.35 4.26
C ILE A 112 17.58 -21.74 3.36
N ASN A 113 17.93 -20.76 2.53
CA ASN A 113 16.98 -20.12 1.62
C ASN A 113 16.44 -21.12 0.58
N THR A 114 17.29 -22.01 0.06
CA THR A 114 16.85 -23.09 -0.84
C THR A 114 15.88 -24.02 -0.13
N ALA A 115 16.16 -24.39 1.12
CA ALA A 115 15.26 -25.23 1.91
C ALA A 115 13.91 -24.55 2.18
N LEU A 116 13.92 -23.27 2.58
CA LEU A 116 12.71 -22.46 2.75
C LEU A 116 11.88 -22.40 1.47
N GLN A 117 12.53 -22.28 0.31
CA GLN A 117 11.84 -22.22 -0.98
C GLN A 117 11.23 -23.58 -1.38
N LYS A 118 11.98 -24.68 -1.26
CA LYS A 118 11.48 -26.02 -1.57
C LYS A 118 10.36 -26.47 -0.64
N GLN A 119 10.41 -26.02 0.61
CA GLN A 119 9.42 -26.31 1.64
C GLN A 119 8.44 -25.13 1.84
N SER A 120 8.14 -24.38 0.77
CA SER A 120 7.28 -23.19 0.80
C SER A 120 5.94 -23.43 1.47
N ALA A 121 5.29 -24.57 1.24
CA ALA A 121 4.03 -24.93 1.88
C ALA A 121 4.09 -24.94 3.42
N ARG A 122 5.25 -25.26 4.01
CA ARG A 122 5.45 -25.21 5.48
C ARG A 122 5.59 -23.77 5.96
N VAL A 123 6.27 -22.93 5.18
CA VAL A 123 6.40 -21.50 5.46
C VAL A 123 5.04 -20.82 5.35
N ASP A 124 4.27 -21.12 4.31
CA ASP A 124 2.90 -20.61 4.13
C ASP A 124 2.00 -21.05 5.30
N ALA A 125 2.08 -22.31 5.74
CA ALA A 125 1.32 -22.80 6.90
C ALA A 125 1.72 -22.16 8.24
N MET A 126 2.98 -21.72 8.37
CA MET A 126 3.43 -20.92 9.50
C MET A 126 2.86 -19.51 9.43
N ASP A 127 2.92 -18.87 8.27
CA ASP A 127 2.35 -17.53 8.06
C ASP A 127 0.84 -17.54 8.37
N GLU A 128 0.10 -18.59 7.96
CA GLU A 128 -1.32 -18.78 8.29
C GLU A 128 -1.60 -18.90 9.80
N GLN A 129 -0.67 -19.49 10.56
CA GLN A 129 -0.80 -19.57 12.02
C GLN A 129 -0.52 -18.21 12.68
N ILE A 130 0.49 -17.48 12.21
CA ILE A 130 0.85 -16.17 12.75
C ILE A 130 -0.26 -15.15 12.46
N ILE A 131 -0.73 -15.08 11.22
CA ILE A 131 -1.80 -14.16 10.80
C ILE A 131 -3.14 -14.46 11.48
N GLY A 132 -3.35 -15.70 11.97
CA GLY A 132 -4.55 -16.08 12.71
C GLY A 132 -4.83 -15.18 13.92
N SER A 133 -3.79 -14.66 14.58
CA SER A 133 -3.94 -13.69 15.68
C SER A 133 -4.48 -12.33 15.20
N VAL A 134 -4.01 -11.85 14.04
CA VAL A 134 -4.49 -10.61 13.41
C VAL A 134 -5.96 -10.76 13.01
N TYR A 135 -6.33 -11.92 12.45
CA TYR A 135 -7.73 -12.23 12.12
C TYR A 135 -8.62 -12.23 13.36
N ALA A 136 -8.19 -12.86 14.45
CA ALA A 136 -8.94 -12.86 15.71
C ALA A 136 -9.12 -11.45 16.31
N ASP A 137 -8.17 -10.55 16.10
CA ASP A 137 -8.30 -9.16 16.54
C ASP A 137 -9.16 -8.30 15.61
N LEU A 138 -9.16 -8.56 14.29
CA LEU A 138 -10.14 -7.98 13.35
C LEU A 138 -11.57 -8.42 13.67
N ASP A 139 -11.75 -9.66 14.11
CA ASP A 139 -12.99 -10.20 14.64
C ASP A 139 -13.51 -9.36 15.81
N LYS A 140 -12.63 -9.06 16.77
CA LYS A 140 -12.95 -8.20 17.92
C LYS A 140 -13.34 -6.79 17.46
N CYS A 141 -12.63 -6.21 16.49
CA CYS A 141 -12.96 -4.91 15.91
C CYS A 141 -14.36 -4.92 15.29
N SER A 142 -14.66 -5.93 14.47
CA SER A 142 -15.95 -6.09 13.79
C SER A 142 -17.10 -6.26 14.80
N ALA A 143 -16.92 -7.14 15.79
CA ALA A 143 -17.91 -7.35 16.85
C ALA A 143 -18.13 -6.09 17.70
N LYS A 144 -17.07 -5.33 18.00
CA LYS A 144 -17.15 -4.08 18.75
C LYS A 144 -17.92 -3.01 17.98
N ALA A 145 -17.59 -2.82 16.71
CA ALA A 145 -18.32 -1.89 15.83
C ALA A 145 -19.80 -2.27 15.73
N GLN A 146 -20.09 -3.56 15.49
CA GLN A 146 -21.46 -4.06 15.39
C GLN A 146 -22.27 -3.85 16.69
N SER A 147 -21.67 -4.13 17.85
CA SER A 147 -22.29 -3.88 19.16
C SER A 147 -22.64 -2.41 19.40
N ALA A 148 -21.95 -1.50 18.70
CA ALA A 148 -22.15 -0.07 18.76
C ALA A 148 -22.98 0.47 17.57
N GLY A 149 -23.68 -0.42 16.83
CA GLY A 149 -24.55 -0.05 15.71
C GLY A 149 -23.82 0.39 14.45
N ARG A 150 -22.58 -0.10 14.24
CA ARG A 150 -21.72 0.30 13.11
C ARG A 150 -21.37 -0.89 12.22
N SER A 151 -21.11 -0.60 10.95
CA SER A 151 -20.47 -1.52 9.99
C SER A 151 -19.07 -1.01 9.64
N ILE A 152 -18.21 -1.89 9.13
CA ILE A 152 -16.83 -1.55 8.73
C ILE A 152 -16.69 -1.85 7.23
N ASP A 153 -16.18 -0.87 6.50
CA ASP A 153 -15.83 -1.01 5.09
C ASP A 153 -14.71 -2.06 4.89
N PRO A 154 -14.76 -2.94 3.87
CA PRO A 154 -13.72 -3.95 3.64
C PRO A 154 -12.30 -3.38 3.48
N LYS A 155 -12.14 -2.20 2.88
CA LYS A 155 -10.84 -1.51 2.78
C LYS A 155 -10.42 -0.94 4.14
N ALA A 156 -11.35 -0.52 4.99
CA ALA A 156 -11.03 -0.13 6.37
C ALA A 156 -10.48 -1.29 7.19
N LEU A 157 -10.97 -2.53 6.98
CA LEU A 157 -10.41 -3.73 7.62
C LEU A 157 -8.94 -3.97 7.24
N ILE A 158 -8.52 -3.58 6.04
CA ILE A 158 -7.11 -3.66 5.62
C ILE A 158 -6.23 -2.75 6.48
N PHE A 159 -6.65 -1.49 6.68
CA PHE A 159 -5.94 -0.56 7.57
C PHE A 159 -5.85 -1.10 9.00
N MET A 160 -6.94 -1.66 9.52
CA MET A 160 -6.97 -2.25 10.86
C MET A 160 -5.99 -3.44 10.96
N ALA A 161 -5.94 -4.32 9.94
CA ALA A 161 -5.06 -5.47 9.93
C ALA A 161 -3.59 -5.08 9.97
N LEU A 162 -3.20 -4.10 9.14
CA LEU A 162 -1.84 -3.57 9.11
C LEU A 162 -1.45 -2.95 10.46
N TRP A 163 -2.36 -2.19 11.06
CA TRP A 163 -2.12 -1.61 12.38
C TRP A 163 -2.01 -2.66 13.49
N ILE A 164 -2.89 -3.67 13.51
CA ILE A 164 -2.85 -4.77 14.48
C ILE A 164 -1.54 -5.54 14.34
N ASN A 165 -1.11 -5.84 13.12
CA ASN A 165 0.15 -6.54 12.89
C ASN A 165 1.35 -5.76 13.43
N MET A 166 1.36 -4.43 13.23
CA MET A 166 2.48 -3.58 13.63
C MET A 166 2.47 -3.21 15.13
N SER A 167 1.29 -3.06 15.73
CA SER A 167 1.13 -2.52 17.09
C SER A 167 0.69 -3.54 18.15
N GLY A 168 0.24 -4.73 17.71
CA GLY A 168 -0.36 -5.73 18.56
C GLY A 168 -1.87 -5.50 18.79
N PRO A 169 -2.43 -6.01 19.90
CA PRO A 169 -3.87 -5.99 20.12
C PRO A 169 -4.52 -4.59 20.03
N PRO A 170 -5.68 -4.44 19.35
CA PRO A 170 -6.25 -3.14 18.97
C PRO A 170 -6.98 -2.41 20.11
N THR A 171 -6.38 -2.27 21.29
CA THR A 171 -7.05 -1.74 22.50
C THR A 171 -7.65 -0.35 22.32
N LYS A 172 -6.85 0.63 21.89
CA LYS A 172 -7.32 2.00 21.60
C LYS A 172 -8.32 2.04 20.44
N LEU A 173 -8.15 1.17 19.44
CA LEU A 173 -9.05 1.10 18.29
C LEU A 173 -10.43 0.57 18.70
N LEU A 174 -10.49 -0.41 19.60
CA LEU A 174 -11.76 -0.91 20.16
C LEU A 174 -12.51 0.17 20.94
N ILE A 175 -11.82 1.06 21.65
CA ILE A 175 -12.43 2.21 22.35
C ILE A 175 -13.04 3.18 21.32
N TRP A 176 -12.28 3.52 20.28
CA TRP A 176 -12.77 4.41 19.23
C TRP A 176 -14.00 3.82 18.52
N LEU A 177 -13.95 2.54 18.13
CA LEU A 177 -15.06 1.85 17.47
C LEU A 177 -16.35 1.80 18.29
N SER A 178 -16.28 1.86 19.63
CA SER A 178 -17.47 2.00 20.48
C SER A 178 -18.01 3.43 20.58
N GLY A 179 -17.34 4.40 19.96
CA GLY A 179 -17.63 5.84 20.08
C GLY A 179 -16.96 6.52 21.27
N GLY A 180 -16.02 5.85 21.95
CA GLY A 180 -15.24 6.44 23.03
C GLY A 180 -14.02 7.20 22.53
N GLU A 181 -13.41 8.01 23.40
CA GLU A 181 -12.18 8.74 23.09
C GLU A 181 -10.95 7.83 23.25
N PRO A 182 -10.23 7.49 22.17
CA PRO A 182 -9.08 6.59 22.22
C PRO A 182 -7.83 7.19 22.87
N ASN A 183 -7.79 8.51 23.13
CA ASN A 183 -6.61 9.22 23.65
C ASN A 183 -5.37 8.94 22.78
N LEU A 184 -5.49 9.28 21.50
CA LEU A 184 -4.36 9.27 20.55
C LEU A 184 -3.51 10.54 20.70
N GLY A 185 -2.39 10.61 19.97
CA GLY A 185 -1.52 11.79 20.00
C GLY A 185 -2.17 13.04 19.41
N ARG A 186 -3.27 12.90 18.65
CA ARG A 186 -4.18 13.99 18.28
C ARG A 186 -5.65 13.55 18.37
N PRO A 187 -6.59 14.46 18.65
CA PRO A 187 -8.01 14.16 18.61
C PRO A 187 -8.45 13.68 17.21
N VAL A 188 -9.40 12.76 17.17
CA VAL A 188 -10.01 12.26 15.94
C VAL A 188 -11.53 12.34 16.04
N PRO A 189 -12.24 12.60 14.93
CA PRO A 189 -13.71 12.55 14.94
C PRO A 189 -14.21 11.17 15.39
N PRO A 190 -15.39 11.09 16.03
CA PRO A 190 -16.01 9.82 16.35
C PRO A 190 -16.31 9.02 15.06
N PRO A 191 -16.29 7.68 15.11
CA PRO A 191 -16.61 6.87 13.94
C PRO A 191 -18.08 7.00 13.57
N GLY A 192 -18.32 7.07 12.26
CA GLY A 192 -19.66 7.09 11.67
C GLY A 192 -20.37 5.73 11.79
N GLN A 193 -21.60 5.65 11.29
CA GLN A 193 -22.33 4.38 11.20
C GLN A 193 -21.63 3.38 10.26
N LEU A 194 -21.06 3.86 9.16
CA LEU A 194 -20.11 3.12 8.34
C LEU A 194 -18.69 3.63 8.65
N VAL A 195 -17.82 2.76 9.15
CA VAL A 195 -16.40 3.07 9.37
C VAL A 195 -15.66 2.91 8.04
N THR A 196 -15.30 4.04 7.44
CA THR A 196 -14.67 4.08 6.10
C THR A 196 -13.15 3.97 6.16
N ALA A 197 -12.54 3.67 5.00
CA ALA A 197 -11.09 3.70 4.82
C ALA A 197 -10.47 5.08 5.17
N ALA A 198 -11.13 6.17 4.78
CA ALA A 198 -10.66 7.54 5.08
C ALA A 198 -10.66 7.84 6.59
N GLN A 199 -11.67 7.34 7.32
CA GLN A 199 -11.71 7.47 8.78
C GLN A 199 -10.60 6.64 9.44
N MET A 200 -10.33 5.43 8.93
CA MET A 200 -9.20 4.63 9.43
C MET A 200 -7.85 5.27 9.14
N GLU A 201 -7.65 5.86 7.96
CA GLU A 201 -6.43 6.61 7.66
C GLU A 201 -6.27 7.80 8.61
N THR A 202 -7.34 8.57 8.83
CA THR A 202 -7.37 9.68 9.80
C THR A 202 -7.02 9.20 11.20
N TYR A 203 -7.62 8.09 11.64
CA TYR A 203 -7.34 7.46 12.92
C TYR A 203 -5.85 7.11 13.06
N LEU A 204 -5.28 6.42 12.07
CA LEU A 204 -3.88 5.98 12.12
C LEU A 204 -2.90 7.15 12.10
N ARG A 205 -3.15 8.17 11.27
CA ARG A 205 -2.33 9.40 11.23
C ARG A 205 -2.30 10.15 12.57
N ALA A 206 -3.31 9.95 13.42
CA ALA A 206 -3.36 10.55 14.75
C ALA A 206 -2.66 9.73 15.85
N THR A 207 -2.25 8.49 15.57
CA THR A 207 -1.50 7.66 16.52
C THR A 207 -0.11 8.23 16.79
N ASP A 208 0.42 8.00 17.99
CA ASP A 208 1.76 8.48 18.38
C ASP A 208 2.85 7.99 17.40
N TYR A 209 2.68 6.77 16.88
CA TYR A 209 3.62 6.17 15.93
C TYR A 209 3.72 6.97 14.63
N TYR A 210 2.59 7.25 13.96
CA TYR A 210 2.60 7.96 12.67
C TYR A 210 2.84 9.46 12.82
N LEU A 211 2.54 10.04 13.99
CA LEU A 211 2.95 11.40 14.31
C LEU A 211 4.48 11.51 14.45
N ALA A 212 5.11 10.54 15.10
CA ALA A 212 6.56 10.49 15.24
C ALA A 212 7.27 10.06 13.94
N ASN A 213 6.59 9.30 13.07
CA ASN A 213 7.16 8.72 11.85
C ASN A 213 6.25 8.98 10.62
N PRO A 214 5.99 10.24 10.24
CA PRO A 214 5.03 10.56 9.18
C PRO A 214 5.42 10.00 7.81
N GLY A 215 6.72 9.77 7.56
CA GLY A 215 7.22 9.15 6.33
C GLY A 215 6.72 7.71 6.11
N ASN A 216 6.32 7.00 7.18
CA ASN A 216 5.84 5.62 7.08
C ASN A 216 4.41 5.52 6.51
N ILE A 217 3.72 6.65 6.32
CA ILE A 217 2.38 6.65 5.73
C ILE A 217 2.41 6.21 4.26
N SER A 218 3.42 6.57 3.47
CA SER A 218 3.50 6.13 2.06
C SER A 218 3.48 4.60 1.99
N HIS A 219 4.32 3.97 2.82
CA HIS A 219 4.42 2.53 2.94
C HIS A 219 3.10 1.87 3.39
N LEU A 220 2.41 2.47 4.36
CA LEU A 220 1.06 2.04 4.76
C LEU A 220 0.08 2.07 3.58
N LEU A 221 0.06 3.17 2.83
CA LEU A 221 -0.89 3.35 1.72
C LEU A 221 -0.58 2.42 0.53
N GLU A 222 0.70 2.15 0.26
CA GLU A 222 1.14 1.16 -0.73
C GLU A 222 0.66 -0.24 -0.34
N ALA A 223 0.79 -0.63 0.93
CA ALA A 223 0.27 -1.88 1.44
C ALA A 223 -1.27 -1.97 1.35
N VAL A 224 -1.97 -0.89 1.70
CA VAL A 224 -3.43 -0.82 1.55
C VAL A 224 -3.85 -0.97 0.09
N ALA A 225 -3.14 -0.34 -0.84
CA ALA A 225 -3.44 -0.43 -2.26
C ALA A 225 -3.29 -1.87 -2.78
N ALA A 226 -2.22 -2.56 -2.38
CA ALA A 226 -1.99 -3.97 -2.72
C ALA A 226 -3.14 -4.88 -2.25
N GLY A 227 -3.64 -4.67 -1.03
CA GLY A 227 -4.80 -5.42 -0.55
C GLY A 227 -6.12 -5.02 -1.21
N ALA A 228 -6.36 -3.72 -1.39
CA ALA A 228 -7.60 -3.21 -1.96
C ALA A 228 -7.87 -3.73 -3.37
N ALA A 229 -6.81 -3.96 -4.16
CA ALA A 229 -6.90 -4.55 -5.49
C ALA A 229 -7.52 -5.96 -5.51
N LEU A 230 -7.49 -6.67 -4.37
CA LEU A 230 -8.01 -8.04 -4.23
C LEU A 230 -9.32 -8.12 -3.43
N LEU A 231 -9.95 -6.98 -3.12
CA LEU A 231 -11.22 -7.00 -2.43
C LEU A 231 -12.33 -7.61 -3.31
N PRO A 232 -13.26 -8.39 -2.74
CA PRO A 232 -14.41 -8.92 -3.46
C PRO A 232 -15.20 -7.79 -4.10
N GLY A 233 -15.48 -7.92 -5.40
CA GLY A 233 -16.14 -6.87 -6.14
C GLY A 233 -15.24 -5.67 -6.47
N ALA A 234 -13.93 -5.68 -6.25
CA ALA A 234 -13.05 -4.63 -6.80
C ALA A 234 -13.12 -4.58 -8.33
N ALA A 235 -13.24 -5.75 -8.98
CA ALA A 235 -13.47 -5.85 -10.42
C ALA A 235 -14.91 -5.44 -10.81
N ALA A 236 -15.92 -5.73 -9.98
CA ALA A 236 -17.32 -5.39 -10.26
C ALA A 236 -17.69 -3.94 -9.89
N ALA A 237 -17.03 -3.35 -8.90
CA ALA A 237 -17.06 -1.94 -8.55
C ALA A 237 -16.22 -1.14 -9.54
N GLY A 238 -15.12 -1.70 -10.05
CA GLY A 238 -14.43 -1.20 -11.25
C GLY A 238 -15.34 -1.24 -12.47
N ALA A 239 -16.09 -2.33 -12.68
CA ALA A 239 -17.05 -2.47 -13.78
C ALA A 239 -18.35 -1.66 -13.59
N ALA A 240 -18.79 -1.41 -12.34
CA ALA A 240 -19.95 -0.59 -12.02
C ALA A 240 -19.61 0.90 -11.99
N LEU A 241 -18.38 1.29 -11.61
CA LEU A 241 -17.83 2.61 -11.93
C LEU A 241 -17.70 2.77 -13.44
N ALA A 242 -17.28 1.73 -14.18
CA ALA A 242 -17.22 1.75 -15.64
C ALA A 242 -18.63 1.87 -16.26
N ALA A 243 -19.64 1.17 -15.74
CA ALA A 243 -21.02 1.24 -16.23
C ALA A 243 -21.74 2.54 -15.80
N ALA A 244 -21.44 3.07 -14.62
CA ALA A 244 -21.87 4.41 -14.21
C ALA A 244 -21.17 5.51 -15.03
N ALA A 245 -19.94 5.27 -15.48
CA ALA A 245 -19.20 6.12 -16.41
C ALA A 245 -19.67 5.98 -17.88
N GLU A 246 -20.31 4.87 -18.25
CA GLU A 246 -20.96 4.72 -19.57
C GLU A 246 -22.30 5.46 -19.67
N LEU A 247 -22.97 5.75 -18.56
CA LEU A 247 -24.19 6.58 -18.52
C LEU A 247 -23.92 8.08 -18.27
N GLY A 248 -22.66 8.45 -18.01
CA GLY A 248 -22.22 9.82 -17.84
C GLY A 248 -20.75 9.93 -18.24
N ALA A 249 -20.51 10.37 -19.48
CA ALA A 249 -19.21 10.50 -20.13
C ALA A 249 -18.04 10.84 -19.16
N ALA A 250 -17.15 9.88 -18.91
CA ALA A 250 -15.86 10.13 -18.26
C ALA A 250 -14.80 10.48 -19.32
N PRO A 251 -14.08 11.62 -19.23
CA PRO A 251 -13.26 12.12 -20.34
C PRO A 251 -11.85 11.51 -20.48
N TYR A 252 -11.46 10.49 -19.71
CA TYR A 252 -10.04 10.13 -19.58
C TYR A 252 -9.73 8.63 -19.66
N ALA A 253 -10.27 7.98 -20.70
CA ALA A 253 -9.68 6.74 -21.23
C ALA A 253 -8.71 7.10 -22.37
N MET A 254 -7.54 6.47 -22.41
CA MET A 254 -6.53 6.66 -23.46
C MET A 254 -7.16 6.42 -24.85
N PRO A 255 -7.00 7.33 -25.84
CA PRO A 255 -7.30 6.99 -27.21
C PRO A 255 -6.32 5.90 -27.65
N VAL A 256 -6.83 4.69 -27.82
CA VAL A 256 -6.10 3.64 -28.53
C VAL A 256 -6.04 4.07 -30.00
N GLY A 257 -4.93 4.69 -30.43
CA GLY A 257 -4.73 5.08 -31.83
C GLY A 257 -3.92 6.34 -32.14
N GLY A 258 -3.12 6.89 -31.21
CA GLY A 258 -2.21 8.02 -31.49
C GLY A 258 -0.75 7.57 -31.50
N GLY A 259 0.08 8.11 -32.40
CA GLY A 259 1.51 7.77 -32.51
C GLY A 259 2.33 8.05 -31.25
N ASP A 260 3.65 7.87 -31.34
CA ASP A 260 4.54 7.89 -30.17
C ASP A 260 4.40 9.17 -29.32
N HIS A 261 4.33 9.00 -28.00
CA HIS A 261 4.05 10.08 -27.04
C HIS A 261 4.57 9.77 -25.64
N LEU A 262 4.55 10.76 -24.76
CA LEU A 262 4.81 10.59 -23.33
C LEU A 262 3.49 10.49 -22.55
N VAL A 263 3.47 9.72 -21.47
CA VAL A 263 2.34 9.63 -20.54
C VAL A 263 2.80 10.01 -19.14
N TYR A 264 2.11 10.96 -18.51
CA TYR A 264 2.31 11.30 -17.11
C TYR A 264 1.09 10.88 -16.27
N GLU A 265 1.33 10.06 -15.26
CA GLU A 265 0.31 9.61 -14.31
C GLU A 265 0.32 10.50 -13.06
N GLN A 266 -0.75 11.23 -12.83
CA GLN A 266 -0.87 12.14 -11.69
C GLN A 266 -0.73 11.40 -10.35
N ALA A 267 -1.39 10.24 -10.18
CA ALA A 267 -1.46 9.56 -8.90
C ALA A 267 -0.11 9.01 -8.38
N THR A 268 0.81 8.69 -9.29
CA THR A 268 2.11 8.07 -8.95
C THR A 268 3.29 8.99 -9.25
N GLY A 269 3.09 9.97 -10.14
CA GLY A 269 4.17 10.78 -10.68
C GLY A 269 5.02 10.06 -11.74
N MET A 270 4.60 8.88 -12.21
CA MET A 270 5.30 8.15 -13.26
C MET A 270 5.19 8.89 -14.60
N LEU A 271 6.32 8.99 -15.29
CA LEU A 271 6.43 9.45 -16.66
C LEU A 271 6.91 8.29 -17.54
N LEU A 272 6.12 7.93 -18.54
CA LEU A 272 6.37 6.83 -19.47
C LEU A 272 6.58 7.34 -20.89
N THR A 273 7.40 6.64 -21.66
CA THR A 273 7.38 6.71 -23.14
C THR A 273 6.40 5.68 -23.67
N CYS A 274 5.59 6.05 -24.64
CA CYS A 274 4.78 5.15 -25.45
C CYS A 274 5.33 5.18 -26.87
N GLU A 275 6.04 4.13 -27.27
CA GLU A 275 6.61 3.97 -28.61
C GLU A 275 6.10 2.68 -29.23
N GLY A 276 5.44 2.75 -30.39
CA GLY A 276 4.82 1.58 -31.04
C GLY A 276 3.81 0.83 -30.15
N GLY A 277 3.17 1.53 -29.21
CA GLY A 277 2.23 0.96 -28.22
C GLY A 277 2.88 0.29 -27.01
N ARG A 278 4.22 0.30 -26.90
CA ARG A 278 4.96 -0.18 -25.74
C ARG A 278 5.20 0.97 -24.76
N TYR A 279 4.94 0.71 -23.48
CA TYR A 279 5.19 1.65 -22.40
C TYR A 279 6.47 1.30 -21.63
N ASP A 280 7.40 2.25 -21.52
CA ASP A 280 8.61 2.13 -20.73
C ASP A 280 8.75 3.33 -19.78
N THR A 281 9.21 3.10 -18.55
CA THR A 281 9.37 4.16 -17.56
C THR A 281 10.58 5.04 -17.88
N LEU A 282 10.32 6.33 -18.13
CA LEU A 282 11.36 7.34 -18.34
C LEU A 282 11.81 7.96 -17.02
N ALA A 283 10.87 8.30 -16.13
CA ALA A 283 11.14 8.99 -14.88
C ALA A 283 10.03 8.80 -13.84
N VAL A 284 10.34 9.15 -12.59
CA VAL A 284 9.36 9.28 -11.51
C VAL A 284 9.54 10.64 -10.85
N GLY A 285 8.49 11.45 -10.91
CA GLY A 285 8.44 12.81 -10.38
C GLY A 285 7.25 13.02 -9.46
N TYR A 286 6.74 14.24 -9.41
CA TYR A 286 5.46 14.54 -8.76
C TYR A 286 4.84 15.82 -9.31
N SER A 287 3.56 16.05 -9.01
CA SER A 287 2.85 17.28 -9.35
C SER A 287 1.86 17.63 -8.25
N GLY A 288 1.54 18.91 -8.09
CA GLY A 288 0.76 19.42 -6.95
C GLY A 288 1.62 19.68 -5.69
N SER A 289 1.02 20.40 -4.74
CA SER A 289 1.69 20.89 -3.53
C SER A 289 1.58 19.87 -2.40
N LEU A 290 2.72 19.58 -1.78
CA LEU A 290 2.75 18.69 -0.62
C LEU A 290 2.17 19.37 0.62
N SER A 291 2.52 20.64 0.85
CA SER A 291 2.07 21.39 2.03
C SER A 291 0.57 21.65 2.04
N LYS A 292 -0.07 21.69 0.87
CA LYS A 292 -1.52 21.85 0.71
C LYS A 292 -2.27 20.54 0.46
N HIS A 293 -1.60 19.39 0.64
CA HIS A 293 -2.17 18.05 0.45
C HIS A 293 -2.65 17.73 -0.98
N GLY A 294 -2.17 18.42 -2.01
CA GLY A 294 -2.54 18.17 -3.41
C GLY A 294 -1.51 17.40 -4.22
N LYS A 295 -0.39 16.98 -3.61
CA LYS A 295 0.68 16.24 -4.29
C LYS A 295 0.16 14.88 -4.78
N ASN A 296 0.28 14.66 -6.08
CA ASN A 296 -0.13 13.45 -6.78
C ASN A 296 -1.59 13.06 -6.51
N ASP A 297 -2.46 14.06 -6.32
CA ASP A 297 -3.89 13.85 -6.07
C ASP A 297 -4.72 14.28 -7.29
N PRO A 298 -5.16 13.33 -8.14
CA PRO A 298 -5.99 13.62 -9.31
C PRO A 298 -7.29 14.36 -9.02
N ASP A 299 -7.87 14.15 -7.84
CA ASP A 299 -9.16 14.74 -7.46
C ASP A 299 -9.03 16.24 -7.19
N GLN A 300 -7.79 16.71 -6.95
CA GLN A 300 -7.49 18.11 -6.72
C GLN A 300 -6.99 18.85 -7.96
N GLN A 301 -7.02 18.23 -9.15
CA GLN A 301 -6.52 18.84 -10.39
C GLN A 301 -7.24 20.14 -10.80
N CYS A 302 -8.42 20.44 -10.25
CA CYS A 302 -9.14 21.70 -10.47
C CYS A 302 -8.98 22.70 -9.33
N VAL A 303 -8.27 22.33 -8.26
CA VAL A 303 -7.98 23.21 -7.13
C VAL A 303 -6.70 24.00 -7.41
N ARG A 304 -6.87 25.29 -7.75
CA ARG A 304 -5.78 26.17 -8.15
C ARG A 304 -4.71 26.27 -7.06
N GLY A 305 -3.46 25.97 -7.44
CA GLY A 305 -2.32 26.05 -6.55
C GLY A 305 -2.28 24.95 -5.49
N VAL A 306 -3.02 23.87 -5.69
CA VAL A 306 -3.04 22.72 -4.77
C VAL A 306 -2.73 21.44 -5.52
N GLY A 307 -3.61 21.01 -6.43
CA GLY A 307 -3.46 19.73 -7.11
C GLY A 307 -2.60 19.80 -8.39
N PRO A 308 -2.35 18.63 -9.00
CA PRO A 308 -1.57 18.49 -10.22
C PRO A 308 -2.21 19.25 -11.40
N LEU A 309 -1.45 19.42 -12.49
CA LEU A 309 -2.00 19.92 -13.77
C LEU A 309 -3.18 19.06 -14.22
N PRO A 310 -4.25 19.63 -14.81
CA PRO A 310 -5.39 18.86 -15.30
C PRO A 310 -5.02 17.73 -16.28
N CYS A 311 -5.79 16.65 -16.26
CA CYS A 311 -5.68 15.57 -17.24
C CYS A 311 -5.95 16.09 -18.65
N GLY A 312 -5.43 15.37 -19.64
CA GLY A 312 -5.60 15.72 -21.05
C GLY A 312 -4.29 15.77 -21.82
N ARG A 313 -4.33 16.35 -23.02
CA ARG A 313 -3.20 16.35 -23.94
C ARG A 313 -2.45 17.68 -23.90
N TYR A 314 -1.14 17.62 -23.93
CA TYR A 314 -0.26 18.79 -23.89
C TYR A 314 0.83 18.67 -24.96
N THR A 315 1.27 19.82 -25.46
CA THR A 315 2.47 19.94 -26.29
C THR A 315 3.64 20.44 -25.43
N ILE A 316 4.76 19.72 -25.47
CA ILE A 316 5.99 20.04 -24.75
C ILE A 316 6.82 21.03 -25.58
N GLY A 317 7.04 22.23 -25.05
CA GLY A 317 7.90 23.24 -25.64
C GLY A 317 9.40 22.91 -25.55
N PRO A 318 10.27 23.66 -26.25
CA PRO A 318 11.71 23.50 -26.11
C PRO A 318 12.18 23.91 -24.69
N PRO A 319 13.37 23.45 -24.26
CA PRO A 319 14.00 23.91 -23.03
C PRO A 319 14.14 25.43 -23.01
N GLY A 320 13.68 26.03 -21.93
CA GLY A 320 13.67 27.48 -21.77
C GLY A 320 13.82 27.93 -20.33
N PRO A 321 13.70 29.26 -20.09
CA PRO A 321 13.64 29.81 -18.76
C PRO A 321 12.38 29.34 -18.02
N GLY A 322 12.42 29.35 -16.69
CA GLY A 322 11.32 28.95 -15.82
C GLY A 322 11.75 28.90 -14.36
N PRO A 323 10.97 28.27 -13.46
CA PRO A 323 11.30 28.17 -12.03
C PRO A 323 12.65 27.48 -11.74
N SER A 324 13.14 26.68 -12.69
CA SER A 324 14.49 26.10 -12.66
C SER A 324 15.12 26.15 -14.06
N PRO A 325 16.45 26.08 -14.17
CA PRO A 325 17.11 25.92 -15.47
C PRO A 325 16.55 24.72 -16.25
N TYR A 326 16.44 24.86 -17.56
CA TYR A 326 15.98 23.80 -18.45
C TYR A 326 14.52 23.39 -18.17
N SER A 327 13.63 24.37 -17.98
CA SER A 327 12.19 24.12 -17.82
C SER A 327 11.53 23.90 -19.19
N LEU A 328 10.51 23.05 -19.24
CA LEU A 328 9.75 22.73 -20.46
C LEU A 328 8.32 23.26 -20.29
N ALA A 329 7.91 24.24 -21.09
CA ALA A 329 6.54 24.76 -21.05
C ALA A 329 5.54 23.72 -21.61
N LEU A 330 4.36 23.62 -21.02
CA LEU A 330 3.28 22.75 -21.49
C LEU A 330 2.14 23.60 -22.05
N THR A 331 1.84 23.42 -23.33
CA THR A 331 0.68 24.03 -23.98
C THR A 331 -0.47 23.02 -23.98
N PRO A 332 -1.57 23.26 -23.26
CA PRO A 332 -2.71 22.35 -23.26
C PRO A 332 -3.39 22.33 -24.63
N ASP A 333 -3.92 21.17 -25.00
CA ASP A 333 -4.88 21.07 -26.09
C ASP A 333 -6.15 21.87 -25.73
N PRO A 334 -6.74 22.63 -26.67
CA PRO A 334 -7.99 23.36 -26.43
C PRO A 334 -9.15 22.49 -25.92
N THR A 335 -9.12 21.17 -26.14
CA THR A 335 -10.16 20.26 -25.65
C THR A 335 -10.01 19.86 -24.19
N ASN A 336 -8.90 20.19 -23.53
CA ASN A 336 -8.72 19.86 -22.11
C ASN A 336 -9.66 20.72 -21.24
N ASP A 337 -10.29 20.12 -20.24
CA ASP A 337 -10.90 20.91 -19.16
C ASP A 337 -9.80 21.42 -18.23
N MET A 338 -9.37 22.65 -18.50
CA MET A 338 -8.28 23.27 -17.76
C MET A 338 -8.72 23.84 -16.41
N CYS A 339 -10.01 23.78 -16.06
CA CYS A 339 -10.54 24.32 -14.80
C CYS A 339 -10.10 25.78 -14.52
N GLY A 340 -9.97 26.59 -15.58
CA GLY A 340 -9.49 27.98 -15.51
C GLY A 340 -7.99 28.14 -15.17
N ARG A 341 -7.20 27.07 -15.19
CA ARG A 341 -5.75 27.06 -14.90
C ARG A 341 -4.93 27.08 -16.19
N SER A 342 -3.71 27.60 -16.12
CA SER A 342 -2.76 27.65 -17.24
C SER A 342 -1.34 27.83 -16.72
N GLY A 343 -0.35 27.88 -17.63
CA GLY A 343 1.04 28.18 -17.29
C GLY A 343 1.80 27.00 -16.69
N PHE A 344 1.42 25.76 -17.02
CA PHE A 344 2.09 24.56 -16.53
C PHE A 344 3.45 24.34 -17.20
N LEU A 345 4.42 23.84 -16.43
CA LEU A 345 5.74 23.45 -16.91
C LEU A 345 6.14 22.07 -16.37
N ILE A 346 7.14 21.47 -17.01
CA ILE A 346 8.00 20.45 -16.43
C ILE A 346 9.28 21.15 -15.96
N HIS A 347 9.54 21.18 -14.65
CA HIS A 347 10.70 21.86 -14.10
C HIS A 347 11.32 21.11 -12.92
N GLY A 348 12.40 21.64 -12.38
CA GLY A 348 13.13 21.10 -11.24
C GLY A 348 12.52 21.52 -9.92
N ASP A 349 12.77 20.69 -8.92
CA ASP A 349 12.37 20.97 -7.55
C ASP A 349 13.08 22.22 -7.00
N SER A 350 12.51 22.81 -5.96
CA SER A 350 13.08 23.94 -5.25
C SER A 350 14.27 23.47 -4.43
N LEU A 351 15.41 24.15 -4.59
CA LEU A 351 16.58 23.93 -3.74
C LEU A 351 16.34 24.40 -2.29
N GLN A 352 15.46 25.38 -2.10
CA GLN A 352 15.15 25.96 -0.79
C GLN A 352 14.05 25.18 -0.06
N HIS A 353 13.09 24.60 -0.81
CA HIS A 353 11.96 23.85 -0.27
C HIS A 353 11.70 22.57 -1.09
N PRO A 354 12.59 21.55 -1.00
CA PRO A 354 12.44 20.32 -1.77
C PRO A 354 11.12 19.61 -1.46
N GLY A 355 10.42 19.15 -2.49
CA GLY A 355 9.18 18.41 -2.39
C GLY A 355 7.90 19.26 -2.33
N ASP A 356 8.02 20.59 -2.26
CA ASP A 356 6.88 21.53 -2.21
C ASP A 356 6.93 22.62 -3.30
N ALA A 357 7.75 22.42 -4.34
CA ALA A 357 7.97 23.42 -5.38
C ALA A 357 6.85 23.57 -6.43
N SER A 358 5.82 22.73 -6.40
CA SER A 358 4.80 22.69 -7.44
C SER A 358 3.42 23.08 -6.91
N ASP A 359 2.83 24.09 -7.53
CA ASP A 359 1.41 24.46 -7.43
C ASP A 359 0.58 23.80 -8.56
N GLY A 360 1.13 22.77 -9.21
CA GLY A 360 0.51 22.01 -10.31
C GLY A 360 1.44 21.66 -11.47
N CYS A 361 2.69 22.14 -11.49
CA CYS A 361 3.69 21.74 -12.50
C CYS A 361 4.16 20.30 -12.30
N ILE A 362 4.78 19.70 -13.32
CA ILE A 362 5.45 18.40 -13.16
C ILE A 362 6.88 18.66 -12.69
N ILE A 363 7.27 18.04 -11.59
CA ILE A 363 8.60 18.15 -11.01
C ILE A 363 9.43 16.93 -11.36
N LEU A 364 10.54 17.14 -12.06
CA LEU A 364 11.52 16.13 -12.46
C LEU A 364 12.95 16.65 -12.26
N LYS A 365 13.96 15.78 -12.25
CA LYS A 365 15.37 16.20 -12.24
C LYS A 365 15.80 16.70 -13.61
N ILE A 366 16.88 17.50 -13.65
CA ILE A 366 17.39 18.04 -14.91
C ILE A 366 17.83 16.95 -15.90
N SER A 367 18.36 15.82 -15.41
CA SER A 367 18.71 14.66 -16.23
C SER A 367 17.49 14.04 -16.91
N GLU A 368 16.37 13.94 -16.20
CA GLU A 368 15.10 13.39 -16.72
C GLU A 368 14.46 14.34 -17.73
N ARG A 369 14.51 15.66 -17.47
CA ARG A 369 14.06 16.66 -18.47
C ARG A 369 14.91 16.64 -19.73
N ARG A 370 16.22 16.40 -19.62
CA ARG A 370 17.10 16.17 -20.78
C ARG A 370 16.73 14.88 -21.51
N ALA A 371 16.38 13.81 -20.77
CA ALA A 371 15.91 12.57 -21.38
C ALA A 371 14.61 12.77 -22.17
N ILE A 372 13.64 13.55 -21.65
CA ILE A 372 12.42 13.94 -22.38
C ILE A 372 12.77 14.62 -23.70
N VAL A 373 13.71 15.56 -23.70
CA VAL A 373 14.10 16.29 -24.92
C VAL A 373 14.79 15.36 -25.91
N ALA A 374 15.59 14.41 -25.41
CA ALA A 374 16.33 13.46 -26.22
C ALA A 374 15.43 12.43 -26.93
N THR A 375 14.22 12.14 -26.42
CA THR A 375 13.26 11.28 -27.14
C THR A 375 12.72 11.94 -28.41
N GLY A 376 12.77 13.27 -28.50
CA GLY A 376 12.16 14.04 -29.59
C GLY A 376 10.63 14.11 -29.52
N LEU A 377 9.98 13.39 -28.60
CA LEU A 377 8.52 13.38 -28.44
C LEU A 377 8.03 14.73 -27.92
N LYS A 378 7.01 15.27 -28.59
CA LYS A 378 6.39 16.57 -28.25
C LYS A 378 5.03 16.45 -27.60
N THR A 379 4.41 15.28 -27.67
CA THR A 379 3.08 15.05 -27.09
C THR A 379 3.22 14.46 -25.70
N LEU A 380 2.55 15.07 -24.73
CA LEU A 380 2.35 14.54 -23.38
C LEU A 380 0.87 14.30 -23.15
N VAL A 381 0.51 13.09 -22.73
CA VAL A 381 -0.82 12.75 -22.24
C VAL A 381 -0.77 12.66 -20.73
N VAL A 382 -1.59 13.45 -20.05
CA VAL A 382 -1.72 13.43 -18.59
C VAL A 382 -2.97 12.65 -18.24
N VAL A 383 -2.82 11.64 -17.39
CA VAL A 383 -3.91 10.79 -16.91
C VAL A 383 -3.95 10.76 -15.40
N ALA A 384 -5.13 10.55 -14.83
CA ALA A 384 -5.30 10.42 -13.39
C ALA A 384 -4.57 9.16 -12.87
N ARG A 385 -4.83 8.03 -13.55
CA ARG A 385 -4.20 6.74 -13.31
C ARG A 385 -4.02 5.96 -14.61
N ILE A 386 -2.99 5.14 -14.69
CA ILE A 386 -2.80 4.14 -15.73
C ILE A 386 -3.45 2.85 -15.23
N SER A 387 -4.40 2.32 -16.00
CA SER A 387 -5.02 1.03 -15.69
C SER A 387 -3.99 -0.09 -15.89
N ALA A 388 -3.87 -0.97 -14.89
CA ALA A 388 -3.02 -2.16 -14.95
C ALA A 388 -3.56 -3.22 -15.90
#